data_AF-A0A835Z429-F1
#
_entry.id   AF-A0A835Z429-F1
#
_cell.length_a   1.000
_cell.length_b   1.000
_cell.length_c   1.000
_cell.angle_alpha   90.00
_cell.angle_beta   90.00
_cell.angle_gamma   90.00
#
_symmetry.space_group_name_H-M   'P 1'
#
loop_
_entity.id
_entity.type
_entity.pdbx_description
1 polymer ?
#
loop_
_entity_poly.entity_id
_entity_poly.type
_entity_poly.pdbx_seq_one_letter_code
_entity_poly.pdbx_strand_id
1 'polypeptide(L)'
;MLMFLQLVLSGCVSWAISFIDSMLRTSPAFHKLLELVNKGGNKVPRGLPYVPTWKRESTGVVMINGLNPGSHTLQALPGTNTYLVGTGGRRWLIDTGEGKKSYIPLLTSVMKEVGCTGLEGILLTHHHADHILGVPDILQALGPVPVYKMKDVPDKRAPCTFEYSDIADGQVFATQGATLRALRTPGHTSDHVSFVLQEEGALFAGDMILGCGTAVFDDVTSYMATLNNVARLCASPPDTNTQDSSATSAASDASQDKQLCTVIYPGHGPAVADAARKIQQYIRHRNERESQIVAALSGSSSSGGSSSSGGSSSGGAASALSSLQITRRIYGALPLAVLVSAHHNVEQHLRKLRAEGRVGGVRGVPRAYALLRQ
;
A
#
# COMPACT_ATOMS: atom_id res chain seq x y z
N MET A 1 -15.19 -22.42 29.80
CA MET A 1 -16.34 -22.15 28.91
C MET A 1 -17.37 -21.23 29.55
N LEU A 2 -17.74 -21.42 30.82
CA LEU A 2 -18.68 -20.52 31.53
C LEU A 2 -18.11 -19.15 31.93
N MET A 3 -16.80 -19.02 32.20
CA MET A 3 -16.15 -17.69 32.38
C MET A 3 -16.02 -16.87 31.08
N PHE A 4 -16.20 -17.51 29.91
CA PHE A 4 -16.12 -16.84 28.61
C PHE A 4 -17.44 -16.13 28.26
N LEU A 5 -18.56 -16.59 28.82
CA LEU A 5 -19.89 -16.02 28.58
C LEU A 5 -20.12 -14.71 29.35
N GLN A 6 -19.38 -14.47 30.43
CA GLN A 6 -19.53 -13.28 31.28
C GLN A 6 -18.76 -12.06 30.73
N LEU A 7 -17.73 -12.27 29.91
CA LEU A 7 -16.95 -11.21 29.24
C LEU A 7 -17.60 -10.70 27.94
N VAL A 8 -18.54 -11.44 27.35
CA VAL A 8 -19.29 -11.02 26.15
C VAL A 8 -20.37 -9.98 26.48
N LEU A 9 -20.75 -9.85 27.76
CA LEU A 9 -21.76 -8.89 28.21
C LEU A 9 -21.20 -7.51 28.62
N SER A 10 -19.88 -7.31 28.62
CA SER A 10 -19.23 -6.03 28.97
C SER A 10 -18.48 -5.40 27.80
N GLY A 11 -19.19 -4.98 26.74
CA GLY A 11 -18.72 -3.97 25.77
C GLY A 11 -17.46 -4.26 24.93
N CYS A 12 -16.80 -5.40 25.09
CA CYS A 12 -15.51 -5.73 24.46
C CYS A 12 -15.65 -6.53 23.13
N VAL A 13 -16.76 -6.32 22.40
CA VAL A 13 -17.04 -7.01 21.14
C VAL A 13 -16.04 -6.64 20.03
N SER A 14 -15.50 -5.42 20.05
CA SER A 14 -14.51 -4.97 19.05
C SER A 14 -13.16 -5.65 19.22
N TRP A 15 -12.74 -5.99 20.45
CA TRP A 15 -11.47 -6.67 20.69
C TRP A 15 -11.56 -8.15 20.35
N ALA A 16 -12.67 -8.81 20.69
CA ALA A 16 -12.91 -10.21 20.32
C ALA A 16 -13.01 -10.40 18.80
N ILE A 17 -13.65 -9.48 18.07
CA ILE A 17 -13.74 -9.53 16.61
C ILE A 17 -12.36 -9.27 15.96
N SER A 18 -11.60 -8.29 16.44
CA SER A 18 -10.23 -8.04 15.93
C SER A 18 -9.27 -9.19 16.25
N PHE A 19 -9.44 -9.85 17.40
CA PHE A 19 -8.66 -11.02 17.79
C PHE A 19 -9.04 -12.25 16.95
N ILE A 20 -10.32 -12.47 16.67
CA ILE A 20 -10.79 -13.54 15.77
C ILE A 20 -10.36 -13.27 14.32
N ASP A 21 -10.44 -12.04 13.84
CA ASP A 21 -10.00 -11.64 12.49
C ASP A 21 -8.47 -11.75 12.33
N SER A 22 -7.71 -11.42 13.39
CA SER A 22 -6.26 -11.63 13.44
C SER A 22 -5.90 -13.11 13.50
N MET A 23 -6.62 -13.92 14.29
CA MET A 23 -6.41 -15.37 14.40
C MET A 23 -6.79 -16.10 13.12
N LEU A 24 -7.83 -15.66 12.41
CA LEU A 24 -8.21 -16.23 11.12
C LEU A 24 -7.14 -15.94 10.07
N ARG A 25 -6.52 -14.75 10.06
CA ARG A 25 -5.46 -14.39 9.10
C ARG A 25 -4.10 -15.03 9.39
N THR A 26 -3.82 -15.43 10.63
CA THR A 26 -2.55 -16.10 11.00
C THR A 26 -2.69 -17.61 11.13
N SER A 27 -3.91 -18.16 10.99
CA SER A 27 -4.16 -19.60 11.13
C SER A 27 -3.68 -20.38 9.91
N PRO A 28 -2.77 -21.37 10.09
CA PRO A 28 -2.40 -22.30 9.02
C PRO A 28 -3.59 -23.04 8.42
N ALA A 29 -4.67 -23.23 9.19
CA ALA A 29 -5.90 -23.87 8.72
C ALA A 29 -6.71 -22.98 7.76
N PHE A 30 -6.71 -21.66 7.97
CA PHE A 30 -7.33 -20.71 7.05
C PHE A 30 -6.53 -20.58 5.75
N HIS A 31 -5.19 -20.57 5.83
CA HIS A 31 -4.33 -20.65 4.63
C HIS A 31 -4.54 -21.96 3.85
N LYS A 32 -4.66 -23.09 4.55
CA LYS A 32 -4.96 -24.39 3.93
C LYS A 32 -6.37 -24.45 3.32
N LEU A 33 -7.34 -23.79 3.94
CA LEU A 33 -8.70 -23.61 3.39
C LEU A 33 -8.67 -22.72 2.13
N LEU A 34 -7.91 -21.63 2.12
CA LEU A 34 -7.70 -20.79 0.95
C LEU A 34 -6.99 -21.54 -0.19
N GLU A 35 -5.96 -22.35 0.11
CA GLU A 35 -5.33 -23.23 -0.88
C GLU A 35 -6.32 -24.24 -1.48
N LEU A 36 -7.15 -24.86 -0.66
CA LEU A 36 -8.16 -25.83 -1.11
C LEU A 36 -9.26 -25.16 -1.96
N VAL A 37 -9.65 -23.93 -1.62
CA VAL A 37 -10.59 -23.12 -2.42
C VAL A 37 -9.97 -22.67 -3.74
N ASN A 38 -8.64 -22.47 -3.78
CA ASN A 38 -7.90 -22.05 -4.98
C ASN A 38 -7.59 -23.22 -5.95
N LYS A 39 -7.81 -24.47 -5.55
CA LYS A 39 -7.74 -25.65 -6.45
C LYS A 39 -8.92 -25.74 -7.44
N GLY A 40 -9.96 -24.91 -7.26
CA GLY A 40 -11.01 -24.71 -8.25
C GLY A 40 -10.50 -23.78 -9.35
N GLY A 41 -10.06 -24.37 -10.46
CA GLY A 41 -9.43 -23.68 -11.58
C GLY A 41 -10.10 -22.37 -11.97
N ASN A 42 -9.42 -21.26 -11.69
CA ASN A 42 -9.75 -19.95 -12.23
C ASN A 42 -8.61 -19.49 -13.14
N LYS A 43 -9.00 -19.05 -14.33
CA LYS A 43 -8.11 -18.46 -15.33
C LYS A 43 -7.45 -17.23 -14.71
N VAL A 44 -6.14 -17.31 -14.51
CA VAL A 44 -5.27 -16.15 -14.23
C VAL A 44 -5.56 -15.08 -15.30
N PRO A 45 -5.69 -13.78 -14.94
CA PRO A 45 -5.84 -12.73 -15.94
C PRO A 45 -4.72 -12.82 -16.99
N ARG A 46 -5.07 -12.71 -18.28
CA ARG A 46 -4.09 -12.72 -19.37
C ARG A 46 -3.12 -11.54 -19.19
N GLY A 47 -1.81 -11.83 -19.25
CA GLY A 47 -0.75 -10.86 -19.50
C GLY A 47 -0.44 -9.90 -18.36
N LEU A 48 -0.08 -10.41 -17.18
CA LEU A 48 0.61 -9.58 -16.19
C LEU A 48 1.93 -9.06 -16.78
N PRO A 49 2.32 -7.81 -16.48
CA PRO A 49 3.57 -7.28 -17.01
C PRO A 49 4.73 -8.13 -16.52
N TYR A 50 5.56 -8.55 -17.46
CA TYR A 50 6.80 -9.25 -17.15
C TYR A 50 7.72 -8.32 -16.36
N VAL A 51 8.20 -8.80 -15.21
CA VAL A 51 9.27 -8.16 -14.44
C VAL A 51 10.47 -9.10 -14.49
N PRO A 52 11.63 -8.62 -14.98
CA PRO A 52 12.83 -9.44 -15.02
C PRO A 52 13.32 -9.75 -13.60
N THR A 53 14.15 -10.78 -13.46
CA THR A 53 14.75 -11.14 -12.18
C THR A 53 15.62 -10.02 -11.61
N TRP A 54 16.22 -9.20 -12.48
CA TRP A 54 16.83 -7.94 -12.12
C TRP A 54 16.88 -7.00 -13.33
N LYS A 55 17.03 -5.70 -13.10
CA LYS A 55 17.17 -4.68 -14.14
C LYS A 55 17.92 -3.47 -13.61
N ARG A 56 18.80 -2.89 -14.42
CA ARG A 56 19.31 -1.53 -14.18
C ARG A 56 18.25 -0.52 -14.64
N GLU A 57 17.63 0.17 -13.69
CA GLU A 57 16.60 1.18 -13.98
C GLU A 57 17.23 2.53 -14.36
N SER A 58 18.37 2.86 -13.74
CA SER A 58 19.14 4.07 -14.00
C SER A 58 20.62 3.86 -13.68
N THR A 59 21.42 4.92 -13.75
CA THR A 59 22.82 4.90 -13.30
C THR A 59 22.95 4.55 -11.81
N GLY A 60 22.06 5.08 -10.98
CA GLY A 60 22.09 4.92 -9.53
C GLY A 60 21.18 3.81 -8.99
N VAL A 61 20.29 3.23 -9.80
CA VAL A 61 19.25 2.30 -9.32
C VAL A 61 19.26 0.98 -10.07
N VAL A 62 19.37 -0.10 -9.31
CA VAL A 62 19.27 -1.48 -9.80
C VAL A 62 18.15 -2.18 -9.04
N MET A 63 17.12 -2.63 -9.76
CA MET A 63 16.04 -3.44 -9.23
C MET A 63 16.44 -4.92 -9.25
N ILE A 64 16.19 -5.63 -8.16
CA ILE A 64 16.37 -7.09 -8.04
C ILE A 64 15.08 -7.68 -7.48
N ASN A 65 14.49 -8.63 -8.20
CA ASN A 65 13.26 -9.29 -7.79
C ASN A 65 13.53 -10.31 -6.67
N GLY A 66 12.69 -10.32 -5.64
CA GLY A 66 12.75 -11.21 -4.48
C GLY A 66 12.47 -12.68 -4.78
N LEU A 67 12.12 -13.01 -6.04
CA LEU A 67 11.82 -14.36 -6.53
C LEU A 67 10.66 -15.02 -5.76
N ASN A 68 9.75 -14.20 -5.27
CA ASN A 68 8.59 -14.55 -4.45
C ASN A 68 7.29 -14.11 -5.16
N PRO A 69 6.96 -14.68 -6.33
CA PRO A 69 5.70 -14.37 -6.99
C PRO A 69 4.53 -14.75 -6.06
N GLY A 70 3.66 -13.78 -5.78
CA GLY A 70 2.60 -13.92 -4.79
C GLY A 70 1.22 -13.67 -5.39
N SER A 71 0.19 -14.24 -4.76
CA SER A 71 -1.21 -13.96 -5.08
C SER A 71 -1.83 -12.97 -4.08
N HIS A 72 -1.09 -11.93 -3.70
CA HIS A 72 -1.64 -10.89 -2.82
C HIS A 72 -2.73 -10.15 -3.61
N THR A 73 -3.99 -10.34 -3.20
CA THR A 73 -5.23 -9.88 -3.88
C THR A 73 -5.66 -10.58 -5.18
N LEU A 74 -5.31 -11.86 -5.40
CA LEU A 74 -5.68 -12.61 -6.61
C LEU A 74 -5.14 -12.02 -7.94
N GLN A 75 -4.30 -11.00 -7.84
CA GLN A 75 -3.38 -10.61 -8.88
C GLN A 75 -2.09 -11.37 -8.61
N ALA A 76 -1.60 -12.14 -9.59
CA ALA A 76 -0.24 -12.64 -9.49
C ALA A 76 0.68 -11.42 -9.58
N LEU A 77 1.20 -10.96 -8.45
CA LEU A 77 2.18 -9.91 -8.47
C LEU A 77 3.52 -10.54 -8.88
N PRO A 78 4.23 -9.96 -9.86
CA PRO A 78 5.65 -10.23 -9.98
C PRO A 78 6.27 -9.90 -8.61
N GLY A 79 7.14 -10.78 -8.08
CA GLY A 79 7.59 -10.75 -6.68
C GLY A 79 8.15 -9.40 -6.22
N THR A 80 8.49 -9.27 -4.95
CA THR A 80 8.93 -7.98 -4.37
C THR A 80 10.13 -7.42 -5.12
N ASN A 81 10.06 -6.16 -5.52
CA ASN A 81 11.19 -5.43 -6.06
C ASN A 81 12.01 -4.88 -4.90
N THR A 82 13.24 -5.35 -4.79
CA THR A 82 14.26 -4.76 -3.93
C THR A 82 15.15 -3.84 -4.78
N TYR A 83 15.77 -2.84 -4.17
CA TYR A 83 16.56 -1.86 -4.93
C TYR A 83 17.94 -1.64 -4.33
N LEU A 84 18.99 -1.85 -5.12
CA LEU A 84 20.32 -1.35 -4.82
C LEU A 84 20.45 0.09 -5.33
N VAL A 85 20.79 1.00 -4.43
CA VAL A 85 20.83 2.45 -4.69
C VAL A 85 22.20 3.04 -4.37
N GLY A 86 22.77 3.75 -5.34
CA GLY A 86 24.11 4.33 -5.29
C GLY A 86 24.96 3.92 -6.49
N THR A 87 26.05 4.64 -6.73
CA THR A 87 27.00 4.37 -7.84
C THR A 87 28.33 3.81 -7.36
N GLY A 88 28.64 3.97 -6.07
CA GLY A 88 29.88 3.48 -5.47
C GLY A 88 29.93 1.97 -5.25
N GLY A 89 31.05 1.54 -4.64
CA GLY A 89 31.26 0.15 -4.22
C GLY A 89 30.38 -0.26 -3.04
N ARG A 90 29.91 0.69 -2.23
CA ARG A 90 28.88 0.45 -1.22
C ARG A 90 27.58 1.13 -1.61
N ARG A 91 26.44 0.47 -1.37
CA ARG A 91 25.11 0.93 -1.79
C ARG A 91 24.06 0.66 -0.73
N TRP A 92 22.97 1.41 -0.73
CA TRP A 92 21.79 1.11 0.08
C TRP A 92 20.97 0.00 -0.57
N LEU A 93 20.43 -0.91 0.24
CA LEU A 93 19.42 -1.87 -0.20
C LEU A 93 18.05 -1.46 0.36
N ILE A 94 17.07 -1.23 -0.52
CA ILE A 94 15.67 -0.97 -0.13
C ILE A 94 14.89 -2.27 -0.24
N ASP A 95 14.27 -2.69 0.87
CA ASP A 95 13.55 -3.95 1.07
C ASP A 95 14.37 -5.23 0.80
N THR A 96 13.85 -6.38 1.22
CA THR A 96 14.64 -7.63 1.29
C THR A 96 13.96 -8.88 0.74
N GLY A 97 12.71 -8.77 0.28
CA GLY A 97 11.96 -9.95 -0.14
C GLY A 97 11.48 -10.81 1.05
N GLU A 98 10.95 -11.98 0.72
CA GLU A 98 10.34 -12.93 1.67
C GLU A 98 11.34 -13.98 2.23
N GLY A 99 12.66 -13.79 2.08
CA GLY A 99 13.66 -14.78 2.51
C GLY A 99 13.72 -16.04 1.64
N LYS A 100 13.53 -15.89 0.31
CA LYS A 100 13.69 -17.02 -0.61
C LYS A 100 15.18 -17.40 -0.71
N LYS A 101 15.49 -18.68 -0.53
CA LYS A 101 16.88 -19.21 -0.64
C LYS A 101 17.59 -18.84 -1.96
N SER A 102 16.84 -18.70 -3.05
CA SER A 102 17.36 -18.31 -4.36
C SER A 102 17.68 -16.83 -4.51
N TYR A 103 17.20 -15.97 -3.60
CA TYR A 103 17.41 -14.52 -3.66
C TYR A 103 18.85 -14.13 -3.34
N ILE A 104 19.48 -14.74 -2.33
CA ILE A 104 20.88 -14.42 -1.95
C ILE A 104 21.88 -14.68 -3.10
N PRO A 105 21.87 -15.84 -3.79
CA PRO A 105 22.72 -16.02 -4.98
C PRO A 105 22.49 -14.98 -6.07
N LEU A 106 21.24 -14.58 -6.30
CA LEU A 106 20.90 -13.54 -7.27
C LEU A 106 21.45 -12.18 -6.83
N LEU A 107 21.19 -11.77 -5.58
CA LEU A 107 21.69 -10.52 -5.01
C LEU A 107 23.21 -10.40 -5.14
N THR A 108 23.95 -11.43 -4.71
CA THR A 108 25.41 -11.44 -4.78
C THR A 108 25.93 -11.40 -6.23
N SER A 109 25.27 -12.11 -7.15
CA SER A 109 25.61 -12.07 -8.58
C SER A 109 25.43 -10.67 -9.16
N VAL A 110 24.30 -10.03 -8.88
CA VAL A 110 23.99 -8.67 -9.37
C VAL A 110 24.94 -7.66 -8.73
N MET A 111 25.21 -7.76 -7.43
CA MET A 111 26.18 -6.90 -6.73
C MET A 111 27.54 -6.94 -7.44
N LYS A 112 28.05 -8.14 -7.75
CA LYS A 112 29.30 -8.31 -8.50
C LYS A 112 29.23 -7.69 -9.91
N GLU A 113 28.13 -7.91 -10.63
CA GLU A 113 27.93 -7.37 -11.99
C GLU A 113 27.92 -5.83 -12.02
N VAL A 114 27.37 -5.19 -10.99
CA VAL A 114 27.29 -3.72 -10.93
C VAL A 114 28.43 -3.07 -10.15
N GLY A 115 29.44 -3.84 -9.75
CA GLY A 115 30.61 -3.33 -9.01
C GLY A 115 30.32 -2.94 -7.56
N CYS A 116 29.24 -3.47 -6.96
CA CYS A 116 28.90 -3.29 -5.56
C CYS A 116 29.62 -4.35 -4.72
N THR A 117 30.56 -3.91 -3.88
CA THR A 117 31.36 -4.75 -2.98
C THR A 117 30.76 -4.91 -1.58
N GLY A 118 29.74 -4.12 -1.23
CA GLY A 118 29.05 -4.23 0.06
C GLY A 118 27.84 -3.31 0.19
N LEU A 119 27.11 -3.41 1.30
CA LEU A 119 25.97 -2.54 1.59
C LEU A 119 26.36 -1.45 2.59
N GLU A 120 25.83 -0.25 2.43
CA GLU A 120 25.86 0.78 3.50
C GLU A 120 24.90 0.39 4.63
N GLY A 121 23.75 -0.17 4.27
CA GLY A 121 22.72 -0.63 5.17
C GLY A 121 21.46 -1.02 4.40
N ILE A 122 20.46 -1.45 5.16
CA ILE A 122 19.16 -1.89 4.64
C ILE A 122 18.09 -0.89 5.10
N LEU A 123 17.27 -0.43 4.16
CA LEU A 123 16.14 0.46 4.41
C LEU A 123 14.84 -0.32 4.14
N LEU A 124 13.99 -0.47 5.15
CA LEU A 124 12.73 -1.20 5.04
C LEU A 124 11.56 -0.23 4.91
N THR A 125 10.69 -0.46 3.93
CA THR A 125 9.52 0.39 3.67
C THR A 125 8.43 0.19 4.71
N HIS A 126 8.11 -1.06 5.08
CA HIS A 126 7.07 -1.39 6.05
C HIS A 126 7.18 -2.84 6.59
N HIS A 127 6.31 -3.23 7.51
CA HIS A 127 6.39 -4.51 8.23
C HIS A 127 5.93 -5.77 7.47
N HIS A 128 5.42 -5.69 6.24
CA HIS A 128 4.94 -6.91 5.58
C HIS A 128 6.08 -7.88 5.29
N ALA A 129 5.74 -9.17 5.39
CA ALA A 129 6.68 -10.28 5.39
C ALA A 129 7.58 -10.30 4.16
N ASP A 130 7.02 -10.01 3.00
CA ASP A 130 7.71 -9.98 1.72
C ASP A 130 8.63 -8.77 1.52
N HIS A 131 8.68 -7.84 2.48
CA HIS A 131 9.64 -6.73 2.49
C HIS A 131 10.75 -6.93 3.53
N ILE A 132 10.48 -7.64 4.64
CA ILE A 132 11.37 -7.70 5.80
C ILE A 132 12.01 -9.07 6.08
N LEU A 133 11.43 -10.18 5.61
CA LEU A 133 11.87 -11.50 6.04
C LEU A 133 13.20 -11.93 5.41
N GLY A 134 13.67 -11.26 4.36
CA GLY A 134 14.99 -11.49 3.79
C GLY A 134 16.15 -10.91 4.60
N VAL A 135 15.90 -10.05 5.58
CA VAL A 135 16.95 -9.39 6.38
C VAL A 135 17.92 -10.40 7.02
N PRO A 136 17.47 -11.45 7.76
CA PRO A 136 18.40 -12.38 8.40
C PRO A 136 19.31 -13.10 7.41
N ASP A 137 18.77 -13.52 6.25
CA ASP A 137 19.53 -14.22 5.21
C ASP A 137 20.62 -13.31 4.62
N ILE A 138 20.30 -12.03 4.41
CA ILE A 138 21.25 -11.04 3.89
C ILE A 138 22.36 -10.77 4.90
N LEU A 139 22.02 -10.56 6.17
CA LEU A 139 23.00 -10.33 7.24
C LEU A 139 23.92 -11.53 7.43
N GLN A 140 23.39 -12.75 7.31
CA GLN A 140 24.18 -13.97 7.36
C GLN A 140 25.16 -14.09 6.17
N ALA A 141 24.71 -13.74 4.96
CA ALA A 141 25.49 -13.94 3.75
C ALA A 141 26.51 -12.82 3.47
N LEU A 142 26.17 -11.56 3.75
CA LEU A 142 26.97 -10.39 3.40
C LEU A 142 27.67 -9.74 4.61
N GLY A 143 27.34 -10.19 5.82
CA GLY A 143 27.84 -9.64 7.08
C GLY A 143 26.92 -8.55 7.68
N PRO A 144 27.21 -8.13 8.91
CA PRO A 144 26.36 -7.18 9.64
C PRO A 144 26.41 -5.79 9.01
N VAL A 145 25.24 -5.22 8.77
CA VAL A 145 25.04 -3.83 8.32
C VAL A 145 23.86 -3.23 9.09
N PRO A 146 23.79 -1.89 9.26
CA PRO A 146 22.66 -1.28 9.93
C PRO A 146 21.36 -1.50 9.14
N VAL A 147 20.30 -1.85 9.86
CA VAL A 147 18.94 -2.00 9.33
C VAL A 147 18.09 -0.88 9.87
N TYR A 148 17.34 -0.20 9.00
CA TYR A 148 16.48 0.90 9.35
C TYR A 148 15.02 0.57 8.99
N LYS A 149 14.12 0.83 9.92
CA LYS A 149 12.68 0.66 9.74
C LYS A 149 11.93 1.62 10.65
N MET A 150 10.86 2.23 10.16
CA MET A 150 9.95 3.02 10.99
C MET A 150 9.26 2.13 12.02
N LYS A 151 9.28 2.54 13.29
CA LYS A 151 8.55 1.89 14.38
C LYS A 151 7.04 2.14 14.25
N ASP A 152 6.25 1.10 14.48
CA ASP A 152 4.79 1.23 14.57
C ASP A 152 4.39 1.61 16.01
N VAL A 153 3.30 2.38 16.18
CA VAL A 153 2.83 2.81 17.51
C VAL A 153 1.31 2.59 17.65
N PRO A 154 0.86 1.69 18.54
CA PRO A 154 1.68 0.72 19.29
C PRO A 154 2.29 -0.32 18.34
N ASP A 155 3.46 -0.87 18.69
CA ASP A 155 4.12 -1.91 17.91
C ASP A 155 3.31 -3.22 17.98
N LYS A 156 2.26 -3.31 17.16
CA LYS A 156 1.28 -4.39 17.21
C LYS A 156 1.67 -5.58 16.34
N ARG A 157 2.72 -5.45 15.51
CA ARG A 157 3.07 -6.41 14.45
C ARG A 157 4.56 -6.38 14.09
N ALA A 158 5.49 -6.43 15.05
CA ALA A 158 6.91 -6.64 14.77
C ALA A 158 7.30 -8.14 14.85
N PRO A 159 7.15 -8.94 13.77
CA PRO A 159 7.91 -10.17 13.61
C PRO A 159 9.34 -9.86 13.15
N CYS A 160 9.92 -8.73 13.55
CA CYS A 160 11.31 -8.43 13.27
C CYS A 160 12.15 -9.30 14.19
N THR A 161 12.74 -10.36 13.64
CA THR A 161 13.68 -11.26 14.34
C THR A 161 15.10 -10.69 14.37
N PHE A 162 15.25 -9.41 14.03
CA PHE A 162 16.51 -8.69 13.85
C PHE A 162 16.43 -7.32 14.51
N GLU A 163 17.59 -6.78 14.89
CA GLU A 163 17.70 -5.42 15.42
C GLU A 163 17.60 -4.39 14.29
N TYR A 164 16.96 -3.26 14.57
CA TYR A 164 16.84 -2.15 13.63
C TYR A 164 16.81 -0.80 14.34
N SER A 165 17.25 0.23 13.64
CA SER A 165 17.14 1.63 14.04
C SER A 165 15.87 2.26 13.46
N ASP A 166 15.27 3.17 14.23
CA ASP A 166 14.07 3.88 13.80
C ASP A 166 14.38 4.85 12.65
N ILE A 167 13.42 5.05 11.74
CA ILE A 167 13.51 6.02 10.64
C ILE A 167 12.70 7.26 11.01
N ALA A 168 13.32 8.42 11.15
CA ALA A 168 12.57 9.66 11.29
C ALA A 168 12.03 10.15 9.93
N ASP A 169 10.86 10.80 9.93
CA ASP A 169 10.35 11.47 8.72
C ASP A 169 11.34 12.57 8.28
N GLY A 170 11.63 12.63 6.98
CA GLY A 170 12.62 13.53 6.40
C GLY A 170 14.09 13.13 6.62
N GLN A 171 14.38 12.04 7.33
CA GLN A 171 15.75 11.53 7.53
C GLN A 171 16.44 11.26 6.20
N VAL A 172 17.74 11.59 6.12
CA VAL A 172 18.55 11.45 4.92
C VAL A 172 19.54 10.30 5.07
N PHE A 173 19.60 9.46 4.05
CA PHE A 173 20.54 8.35 3.89
C PHE A 173 21.35 8.59 2.61
N ALA A 174 22.64 8.92 2.78
CA ALA A 174 23.53 9.23 1.67
C ALA A 174 24.51 8.10 1.42
N THR A 175 24.91 7.93 0.16
CA THR A 175 26.06 7.15 -0.28
C THR A 175 26.62 7.77 -1.54
N GLN A 176 27.70 7.23 -2.11
CA GLN A 176 28.27 7.74 -3.34
C GLN A 176 27.22 7.71 -4.47
N GLY A 177 26.87 8.89 -4.99
CA GLY A 177 25.95 9.06 -6.12
C GLY A 177 24.47 8.90 -5.79
N ALA A 178 24.08 8.85 -4.51
CA ALA A 178 22.67 8.79 -4.11
C ALA A 178 22.40 9.41 -2.73
N THR A 179 21.33 10.19 -2.65
CA THR A 179 20.79 10.81 -1.44
C THR A 179 19.31 10.47 -1.32
N LEU A 180 18.99 9.55 -0.41
CA LEU A 180 17.63 9.09 -0.15
C LEU A 180 17.04 9.85 1.04
N ARG A 181 15.90 10.52 0.82
CA ARG A 181 15.11 11.14 1.90
C ARG A 181 13.92 10.26 2.24
N ALA A 182 13.80 9.86 3.50
CA ALA A 182 12.62 9.15 4.00
C ALA A 182 11.41 10.09 4.02
N LEU A 183 10.27 9.56 3.58
CA LEU A 183 8.97 10.21 3.61
C LEU A 183 7.97 9.27 4.27
N ARG A 184 7.43 9.68 5.42
CA ARG A 184 6.38 8.94 6.11
C ARG A 184 5.12 8.95 5.26
N THR A 185 4.66 7.77 4.86
CA THR A 185 3.59 7.59 3.86
C THR A 185 2.55 6.58 4.36
N PRO A 186 1.89 6.86 5.51
CA PRO A 186 0.99 5.90 6.13
C PRO A 186 -0.28 5.69 5.29
N GLY A 187 -0.94 4.57 5.53
CA GLY A 187 -2.23 4.24 4.94
C GLY A 187 -2.26 2.82 4.42
N HIS A 188 -1.23 2.40 3.66
CA HIS A 188 -1.01 0.99 3.36
C HIS A 188 -0.82 0.21 4.67
N THR A 189 0.18 0.62 5.44
CA THR A 189 0.36 0.31 6.86
C THR A 189 0.66 1.60 7.62
N SER A 190 0.62 1.57 8.96
CA SER A 190 0.90 2.73 9.83
C SER A 190 2.39 3.10 9.89
N ASP A 191 3.26 2.13 9.63
CA ASP A 191 4.72 2.25 9.63
C ASP A 191 5.32 2.46 8.23
N HIS A 192 4.49 2.68 7.21
CA HIS A 192 4.96 2.77 5.84
C HIS A 192 5.81 4.03 5.58
N VAL A 193 6.98 3.82 4.97
CA VAL A 193 7.93 4.83 4.52
C VAL A 193 8.21 4.65 3.03
N SER A 194 8.21 5.77 2.30
CA SER A 194 8.71 5.86 0.94
C SER A 194 10.04 6.59 0.95
N PHE A 195 10.88 6.39 -0.07
CA PHE A 195 12.16 7.10 -0.17
C PHE A 195 12.23 7.92 -1.45
N VAL A 196 12.65 9.18 -1.35
CA VAL A 196 12.88 10.05 -2.51
C VAL A 196 14.38 10.10 -2.80
N LEU A 197 14.77 9.67 -4.00
CA LEU A 197 16.12 9.83 -4.53
C LEU A 197 16.26 11.21 -5.15
N GLN A 198 17.02 12.09 -4.51
CA GLN A 198 17.11 13.50 -4.91
C GLN A 198 17.79 13.69 -6.27
N GLU A 199 18.80 12.88 -6.59
CA GLU A 199 19.58 12.94 -7.82
C GLU A 199 18.75 12.62 -9.07
N GLU A 200 17.75 11.75 -8.95
CA GLU A 200 16.90 11.35 -10.07
C GLU A 200 15.49 11.93 -9.99
N GLY A 201 15.12 12.53 -8.84
CA GLY A 201 13.73 12.87 -8.56
C GLY A 201 12.85 11.62 -8.59
N ALA A 202 13.35 10.47 -8.14
CA ALA A 202 12.59 9.21 -8.18
C ALA A 202 12.00 8.88 -6.80
N LEU A 203 10.83 8.23 -6.79
CA LEU A 203 10.15 7.78 -5.57
C LEU A 203 10.17 6.26 -5.48
N PHE A 204 10.83 5.71 -4.45
CA PHE A 204 10.64 4.34 -4.01
C PHE A 204 9.38 4.26 -3.17
N ALA A 205 8.29 3.80 -3.78
CA ALA A 205 6.94 3.92 -3.20
C ALA A 205 6.53 2.74 -2.30
N GLY A 206 7.33 1.67 -2.23
CA GLY A 206 6.91 0.43 -1.57
C GLY A 206 5.53 0.00 -2.05
N ASP A 207 4.64 -0.31 -1.11
CA ASP A 207 3.27 -0.76 -1.39
C ASP A 207 2.23 0.35 -1.40
N MET A 208 2.66 1.60 -1.23
CA MET A 208 1.77 2.75 -1.41
C MET A 208 1.25 2.83 -2.85
N ILE A 209 2.12 2.63 -3.86
CA ILE A 209 1.78 2.65 -5.29
C ILE A 209 2.48 1.48 -5.96
N LEU A 210 1.71 0.68 -6.71
CA LEU A 210 2.21 -0.51 -7.41
C LEU A 210 2.38 -0.21 -8.90
N GLY A 211 3.34 -0.86 -9.54
CA GLY A 211 3.59 -0.77 -10.98
C GLY A 211 2.39 -1.24 -11.80
N CYS A 212 1.73 -2.30 -11.34
CA CYS A 212 0.51 -2.85 -11.91
C CYS A 212 -0.59 -3.03 -10.85
N GLY A 213 -1.85 -2.96 -11.27
CA GLY A 213 -2.98 -3.11 -10.36
C GLY A 213 -3.16 -1.92 -9.42
N THR A 214 -3.72 -2.20 -8.24
CA THR A 214 -4.00 -1.22 -7.18
C THR A 214 -3.51 -1.74 -5.84
N ALA A 215 -3.00 -0.86 -4.98
CA ALA A 215 -2.57 -1.24 -3.63
C ALA A 215 -3.75 -1.54 -2.68
N VAL A 216 -3.50 -2.32 -1.64
CA VAL A 216 -4.38 -2.47 -0.47
C VAL A 216 -4.00 -1.43 0.58
N PHE A 217 -4.89 -1.17 1.53
CA PHE A 217 -4.62 -0.25 2.64
C PHE A 217 -5.37 -0.66 3.92
N ASP A 218 -4.74 -0.39 5.06
CA ASP A 218 -5.32 -0.53 6.39
C ASP A 218 -6.18 0.68 6.79
N ASP A 219 -5.84 1.89 6.30
CA ASP A 219 -6.63 3.11 6.52
C ASP A 219 -6.68 3.99 5.27
N VAL A 220 -7.87 4.09 4.67
CA VAL A 220 -8.10 4.90 3.47
C VAL A 220 -7.93 6.40 3.74
N THR A 221 -8.16 6.88 4.96
CA THR A 221 -8.07 8.30 5.30
C THR A 221 -6.62 8.76 5.24
N SER A 222 -5.74 8.10 5.99
CA SER A 222 -4.30 8.33 5.93
C SER A 222 -3.75 8.08 4.54
N TYR A 223 -4.20 7.02 3.86
CA TYR A 223 -3.76 6.69 2.51
C TYR A 223 -4.08 7.80 1.50
N MET A 224 -5.29 8.37 1.54
CA MET A 224 -5.67 9.48 0.66
C MET A 224 -4.92 10.77 0.99
N ALA A 225 -4.69 11.07 2.28
CA ALA A 225 -3.86 12.20 2.68
C ALA A 225 -2.42 12.04 2.15
N THR A 226 -1.85 10.85 2.29
CA THR A 226 -0.54 10.47 1.76
C THR A 226 -0.47 10.65 0.23
N LEU A 227 -1.43 10.10 -0.53
CA LEU A 227 -1.45 10.26 -1.99
C LEU A 227 -1.52 11.73 -2.41
N ASN A 228 -2.33 12.55 -1.73
CA ASN A 228 -2.42 13.98 -2.00
C ASN A 228 -1.12 14.73 -1.65
N ASN A 229 -0.45 14.35 -0.56
CA ASN A 229 0.83 14.95 -0.18
C ASN A 229 1.92 14.62 -1.21
N VAL A 230 2.03 13.35 -1.61
CA VAL A 230 2.98 12.91 -2.63
C VAL A 230 2.65 13.55 -3.98
N ALA A 231 1.37 13.67 -4.36
CA ALA A 231 0.98 14.37 -5.59
C ALA A 231 1.51 15.80 -5.66
N ARG A 232 1.56 16.52 -4.53
CA ARG A 232 2.14 17.87 -4.46
C ARG A 232 3.66 17.87 -4.65
N LEU A 233 4.36 16.82 -4.20
CA LEU A 233 5.80 16.65 -4.45
C LEU A 233 6.10 16.37 -5.92
N CYS A 234 5.20 15.66 -6.62
CA CYS A 234 5.35 15.30 -8.03
C CYS A 234 4.84 16.37 -8.99
N ALA A 235 4.16 17.42 -8.49
CA ALA A 235 3.72 18.55 -9.30
C ALA A 235 4.91 19.45 -9.64
N SER A 236 4.98 19.95 -10.87
CA SER A 236 5.94 20.98 -11.25
C SER A 236 5.68 22.26 -10.41
N PRO A 237 6.72 23.06 -10.10
CA PRO A 237 6.51 24.37 -9.51
C PRO A 237 5.50 25.17 -10.36
N PRO A 238 4.55 25.89 -9.76
CA PRO A 238 3.67 26.76 -10.52
C PRO A 238 4.52 27.78 -11.29
N ASP A 239 4.25 27.94 -12.59
CA ASP A 239 4.90 28.93 -13.45
C ASP A 239 4.81 30.32 -12.79
N THR A 240 5.93 30.85 -12.28
CA THR A 240 5.98 32.15 -11.59
C THR A 240 5.91 33.36 -12.54
N ASN A 241 5.33 33.20 -13.73
CA ASN A 241 5.24 34.27 -14.73
C ASN A 241 4.03 35.22 -14.56
N THR A 242 3.30 35.12 -13.46
CA THR A 242 2.41 36.21 -13.01
C THR A 242 3.15 37.05 -11.97
N GLN A 243 3.71 38.16 -12.44
CA GLN A 243 4.24 39.23 -11.61
C GLN A 243 3.13 39.76 -10.69
N ASP A 244 3.18 39.40 -9.41
CA ASP A 244 2.76 40.32 -8.35
C ASP A 244 3.96 40.50 -7.41
N SER A 245 4.45 41.74 -7.37
CA SER A 245 5.73 42.11 -6.78
C SER A 245 5.48 42.75 -5.43
N SER A 246 5.34 41.95 -4.38
CA SER A 246 5.49 42.42 -3.00
C SER A 246 5.60 41.28 -1.97
N ALA A 247 6.75 40.59 -1.91
CA ALA A 247 7.18 39.96 -0.67
C ALA A 247 8.70 39.75 -0.63
N THR A 248 9.28 40.22 0.47
CA THR A 248 10.70 40.33 0.80
C THR A 248 11.46 39.00 0.83
N SER A 249 12.70 39.06 0.34
CA SER A 249 13.70 38.00 0.28
C SER A 249 14.19 37.48 1.64
N ALA A 250 14.21 36.16 1.82
CA ALA A 250 15.07 35.48 2.79
C ALA A 250 15.61 34.16 2.20
N ALA A 251 16.93 34.07 2.12
CA ALA A 251 17.79 32.90 1.92
C ALA A 251 17.40 31.88 0.83
N SER A 252 17.96 32.09 -0.36
CA SER A 252 18.06 31.13 -1.45
C SER A 252 18.95 29.93 -1.08
N ASP A 253 18.34 28.74 -0.98
CA ASP A 253 19.05 27.47 -1.09
C ASP A 253 18.78 26.91 -2.49
N ALA A 254 19.82 26.60 -3.24
CA ALA A 254 19.81 26.31 -4.69
C ALA A 254 19.19 24.94 -5.05
N SER A 255 18.23 24.45 -4.26
CA SER A 255 17.59 23.14 -4.38
C SER A 255 16.08 23.20 -4.75
N GLN A 256 15.50 24.40 -4.91
CA GLN A 256 14.05 24.59 -4.97
C GLN A 256 13.37 24.37 -6.33
N ASP A 257 14.11 24.24 -7.45
CA ASP A 257 13.50 24.16 -8.80
C ASP A 257 13.43 22.75 -9.39
N LYS A 258 13.94 21.73 -8.69
CA LYS A 258 13.92 20.36 -9.22
C LYS A 258 12.60 19.68 -8.88
N GLN A 259 11.79 19.40 -9.91
CA GLN A 259 10.63 18.53 -9.77
C GLN A 259 11.08 17.17 -9.21
N LEU A 260 10.59 16.83 -8.02
CA LEU A 260 10.80 15.53 -7.41
C LEU A 260 9.69 14.58 -7.88
N CYS A 261 9.89 13.28 -7.70
CA CYS A 261 8.89 12.25 -8.04
C CYS A 261 8.43 12.30 -9.52
N THR A 262 9.37 12.18 -10.46
CA THR A 262 9.08 12.02 -11.90
C THR A 262 8.80 10.55 -12.24
N VAL A 263 9.56 9.64 -11.64
CA VAL A 263 9.45 8.18 -11.78
C VAL A 263 9.12 7.54 -10.44
N ILE A 264 8.32 6.48 -10.45
CA ILE A 264 8.07 5.63 -9.27
C ILE A 264 8.72 4.26 -9.47
N TYR A 265 9.49 3.85 -8.47
CA TYR A 265 10.01 2.50 -8.28
C TYR A 265 9.14 1.80 -7.22
N PRO A 266 8.17 0.96 -7.61
CA PRO A 266 7.19 0.37 -6.71
C PRO A 266 7.73 -0.88 -6.00
N GLY A 267 7.12 -1.28 -4.89
CA GLY A 267 7.39 -2.57 -4.22
C GLY A 267 7.05 -3.77 -5.10
N HIS A 268 6.08 -3.64 -6.01
CA HIS A 268 5.72 -4.68 -6.98
C HIS A 268 5.36 -4.11 -8.35
N GLY A 269 5.64 -4.89 -9.39
CA GLY A 269 5.35 -4.52 -10.78
C GLY A 269 6.44 -3.67 -11.43
N PRO A 270 6.25 -3.26 -12.69
CA PRO A 270 7.26 -2.47 -13.41
C PRO A 270 7.37 -1.03 -12.85
N ALA A 271 8.53 -0.41 -13.05
CA ALA A 271 8.71 1.02 -12.81
C ALA A 271 7.66 1.85 -13.56
N VAL A 272 7.23 2.96 -12.96
CA VAL A 272 6.23 3.86 -13.51
C VAL A 272 6.89 5.16 -13.95
N ALA A 273 6.98 5.36 -15.26
CA ALA A 273 7.65 6.53 -15.84
C ALA A 273 6.91 7.87 -15.65
N ASP A 274 5.60 7.82 -15.41
CA ASP A 274 4.75 9.00 -15.21
C ASP A 274 4.07 8.92 -13.84
N ALA A 275 4.83 9.36 -12.84
CA ALA A 275 4.43 9.31 -11.43
C ALA A 275 3.16 10.12 -11.18
N ALA A 276 3.12 11.37 -11.67
CA ALA A 276 1.99 12.29 -11.48
C ALA A 276 0.68 11.68 -11.98
N ARG A 277 0.66 11.15 -13.21
CA ARG A 277 -0.54 10.51 -13.76
C ARG A 277 -0.95 9.27 -12.96
N LYS A 278 0.01 8.44 -12.53
CA LYS A 278 -0.29 7.22 -11.74
C LYS A 278 -0.88 7.56 -10.38
N ILE A 279 -0.35 8.56 -9.69
CA ILE A 279 -0.89 9.04 -8.41
C ILE A 279 -2.30 9.59 -8.60
N GLN A 280 -2.54 10.40 -9.63
CA GLN A 280 -3.87 10.91 -9.95
C GLN A 280 -4.87 9.80 -10.31
N GLN A 281 -4.42 8.75 -11.00
CA GLN A 281 -5.24 7.56 -11.24
C GLN A 281 -5.64 6.87 -9.94
N TYR A 282 -4.72 6.74 -8.98
CA TYR A 282 -5.01 6.17 -7.66
C TYR A 282 -6.03 7.02 -6.89
N ILE A 283 -5.81 8.34 -6.81
CA ILE A 283 -6.72 9.28 -6.14
C ILE A 283 -8.12 9.19 -6.76
N ARG A 284 -8.22 9.27 -8.10
CA ARG A 284 -9.49 9.18 -8.81
C ARG A 284 -10.21 7.86 -8.53
N HIS A 285 -9.51 6.74 -8.62
CA HIS A 285 -10.10 5.43 -8.38
C HIS A 285 -10.72 5.30 -6.98
N ARG A 286 -10.11 5.91 -5.95
CA ARG A 286 -10.65 5.88 -4.59
C ARG A 286 -11.83 6.82 -4.42
N ASN A 287 -11.80 8.00 -5.03
CA ASN A 287 -12.94 8.93 -5.02
C ASN A 287 -14.16 8.34 -5.77
N GLU A 288 -13.93 7.65 -6.88
CA GLU A 288 -14.96 6.90 -7.60
C GLU A 288 -15.58 5.81 -6.72
N ARG A 289 -14.75 5.06 -5.98
CA ARG A 289 -15.24 4.03 -5.05
C ARG A 289 -16.13 4.61 -3.96
N GLU A 290 -15.72 5.73 -3.39
CA GLU A 290 -16.51 6.44 -2.38
C GLU A 290 -17.85 6.92 -2.96
N SER A 291 -17.84 7.46 -4.18
CA SER A 291 -19.04 7.89 -4.89
C SER A 291 -20.00 6.72 -5.14
N GLN A 292 -19.49 5.54 -5.49
CA GLN A 292 -20.28 4.32 -5.66
C GLN A 292 -20.91 3.85 -4.33
N ILE A 293 -20.20 3.97 -3.21
CA ILE A 293 -20.74 3.64 -1.88
C ILE A 293 -21.89 4.58 -1.51
N VAL A 294 -21.71 5.88 -1.73
CA VAL A 294 -22.76 6.88 -1.50
C VAL A 294 -23.97 6.59 -2.39
N ALA A 295 -23.78 6.34 -3.69
CA ALA A 295 -24.87 5.99 -4.61
C ALA A 295 -25.60 4.70 -4.21
N ALA A 296 -24.87 3.67 -3.79
CA ALA A 296 -25.43 2.42 -3.31
C ALA A 296 -26.33 2.62 -2.08
N LEU A 297 -25.96 3.54 -1.18
CA LEU A 297 -26.75 3.91 0.01
C LEU A 297 -27.96 4.79 -0.33
N SER A 298 -27.86 5.66 -1.34
CA SER A 298 -28.98 6.48 -1.84
C SER A 298 -30.07 5.68 -2.56
N GLY A 299 -29.79 4.42 -2.93
CA GLY A 299 -30.69 3.62 -3.77
C GLY A 299 -30.63 3.99 -5.25
N SER A 300 -29.66 4.81 -5.66
CA SER A 300 -29.40 5.15 -7.05
C SER A 300 -28.58 4.03 -7.70
N SER A 301 -29.25 3.09 -8.36
CA SER A 301 -28.59 2.03 -9.12
C SER A 301 -27.82 2.64 -10.30
N SER A 302 -26.51 2.80 -10.19
CA SER A 302 -25.64 3.08 -11.34
C SER A 302 -25.33 1.76 -12.06
N SER A 303 -26.29 1.28 -12.84
CA SER A 303 -26.09 0.17 -13.78
C SER A 303 -26.74 0.51 -15.11
N GLY A 304 -25.91 0.83 -16.12
CA GLY A 304 -26.33 0.77 -17.51
C GLY A 304 -26.67 -0.67 -17.87
N GLY A 305 -27.92 -0.89 -18.27
CA GLY A 305 -28.46 -2.20 -18.61
C GLY A 305 -29.98 -2.20 -18.52
N SER A 306 -30.63 -1.96 -19.66
CA SER A 306 -32.08 -1.96 -19.84
C SER A 306 -32.71 -3.29 -19.44
N SER A 307 -33.72 -3.25 -18.56
CA SER A 307 -35.07 -3.77 -18.84
C SER A 307 -36.00 -3.59 -17.63
N SER A 308 -37.18 -3.05 -17.95
CA SER A 308 -38.39 -2.83 -17.18
C SER A 308 -38.85 -3.94 -16.21
N SER A 309 -39.38 -3.53 -15.05
CA SER A 309 -40.80 -3.67 -14.74
C SER A 309 -41.17 -2.87 -13.47
N GLY A 310 -42.34 -2.24 -13.53
CA GLY A 310 -42.81 -1.28 -12.53
C GLY A 310 -43.20 -1.93 -11.20
N GLY A 311 -43.03 -1.15 -10.15
CA GLY A 311 -43.57 -1.41 -8.83
C GLY A 311 -43.53 -0.12 -8.02
N SER A 312 -44.68 0.55 -7.91
CA SER A 312 -44.88 1.65 -6.99
C SER A 312 -44.52 1.19 -5.58
N SER A 313 -43.56 1.84 -4.94
CA SER A 313 -43.41 1.75 -3.49
C SER A 313 -43.32 3.16 -2.89
N SER A 314 -44.21 3.32 -1.91
CA SER A 314 -44.36 4.43 -0.98
C SER A 314 -43.04 4.90 -0.39
N GLY A 315 -42.98 6.18 -0.01
CA GLY A 315 -41.83 6.84 0.61
C GLY A 315 -41.38 6.17 1.92
N GLY A 316 -40.56 5.13 1.78
CA GLY A 316 -39.96 4.36 2.87
C GLY A 316 -38.56 4.86 3.20
N ALA A 317 -38.25 4.88 4.50
CA ALA A 317 -36.96 5.27 5.07
C ALA A 317 -35.77 4.80 4.22
N ALA A 318 -34.80 5.69 3.98
CA ALA A 318 -33.52 5.39 3.31
C ALA A 318 -32.99 4.04 3.83
N SER A 319 -33.10 2.99 3.01
CA SER A 319 -32.97 1.62 3.50
C SER A 319 -31.53 1.38 3.93
N ALA A 320 -31.32 1.22 5.23
CA ALA A 320 -30.03 0.91 5.80
C ALA A 320 -29.43 -0.33 5.11
N LEU A 321 -28.15 -0.28 4.74
CA LEU A 321 -27.46 -1.41 4.13
C LEU A 321 -26.28 -1.87 4.97
N SER A 322 -26.08 -3.18 5.07
CA SER A 322 -24.84 -3.73 5.60
C SER A 322 -23.66 -3.49 4.67
N SER A 323 -22.43 -3.47 5.21
CA SER A 323 -21.20 -3.37 4.40
C SER A 323 -21.15 -4.45 3.31
N LEU A 324 -21.58 -5.68 3.60
CA LEU A 324 -21.61 -6.76 2.61
C LEU A 324 -22.65 -6.55 1.49
N GLN A 325 -23.83 -6.01 1.81
CA GLN A 325 -24.82 -5.66 0.79
C GLN A 325 -24.31 -4.54 -0.12
N ILE A 326 -23.64 -3.53 0.45
CA ILE A 326 -22.99 -2.46 -0.31
C ILE A 326 -21.91 -3.05 -1.22
N THR A 327 -21.04 -3.92 -0.71
CA THR A 327 -20.02 -4.60 -1.52
C THR A 327 -20.64 -5.37 -2.68
N ARG A 328 -21.69 -6.16 -2.44
CA ARG A 328 -22.38 -6.91 -3.51
C ARG A 328 -23.06 -6.00 -4.53
N ARG A 329 -23.60 -4.85 -4.13
CA ARG A 329 -24.17 -3.86 -5.06
C ARG A 329 -23.10 -3.26 -5.97
N ILE A 330 -21.92 -3.00 -5.44
CA ILE A 330 -20.84 -2.33 -6.17
C ILE A 330 -20.06 -3.29 -7.08
N TYR A 331 -19.76 -4.50 -6.59
CA TYR A 331 -18.89 -5.45 -7.29
C TYR A 331 -19.64 -6.62 -7.95
N GLY A 332 -20.95 -6.75 -7.71
CA GLY A 332 -21.73 -7.88 -8.21
C GLY A 332 -21.31 -9.22 -7.60
N ALA A 333 -21.43 -10.28 -8.39
CA ALA A 333 -21.01 -11.62 -8.00
C ALA A 333 -19.49 -11.78 -8.15
N LEU A 334 -18.78 -11.87 -7.01
CA LEU A 334 -17.34 -12.11 -6.96
C LEU A 334 -17.03 -13.50 -6.39
N PRO A 335 -15.96 -14.17 -6.86
CA PRO A 335 -15.38 -15.30 -6.15
C PRO A 335 -15.04 -14.93 -4.70
N LEU A 336 -15.18 -15.88 -3.76
CA LEU A 336 -15.05 -15.61 -2.32
C LEU A 336 -13.72 -14.93 -1.95
N ALA A 337 -12.63 -15.38 -2.56
CA ALA A 337 -11.30 -14.83 -2.29
C ALA A 337 -11.16 -13.35 -2.74
N VAL A 338 -11.87 -12.90 -3.80
CA VAL A 338 -11.89 -11.47 -4.19
C VAL A 338 -12.85 -10.69 -3.29
N LEU A 339 -13.97 -11.33 -2.92
CA LEU A 339 -15.03 -10.70 -2.15
C LEU A 339 -14.54 -10.21 -0.78
N VAL A 340 -13.65 -10.95 -0.13
CA VAL A 340 -13.07 -10.54 1.17
C VAL A 340 -12.29 -9.22 1.03
N SER A 341 -11.42 -9.10 0.03
CA SER A 341 -10.65 -7.88 -0.23
C SER A 341 -11.54 -6.71 -0.64
N ALA A 342 -12.53 -6.97 -1.50
CA ALA A 342 -13.51 -5.96 -1.91
C ALA A 342 -14.39 -5.49 -0.73
N HIS A 343 -14.78 -6.40 0.16
CA HIS A 343 -15.54 -6.09 1.37
C HIS A 343 -14.72 -5.26 2.34
N HIS A 344 -13.47 -5.64 2.59
CA HIS A 344 -12.55 -4.86 3.41
C HIS A 344 -12.37 -3.44 2.85
N ASN A 345 -12.18 -3.30 1.53
CA ASN A 345 -12.07 -1.98 0.88
C ASN A 345 -13.31 -1.10 1.14
N VAL A 346 -14.53 -1.66 1.00
CA VAL A 346 -15.78 -0.95 1.31
C VAL A 346 -15.86 -0.57 2.77
N GLU A 347 -15.46 -1.43 3.70
CA GLU A 347 -15.47 -1.10 5.13
C GLU A 347 -14.56 0.09 5.46
N GLN A 348 -13.39 0.19 4.83
CA GLN A 348 -12.49 1.34 5.05
C GLN A 348 -13.12 2.66 4.57
N HIS A 349 -13.72 2.67 3.38
CA HIS A 349 -14.44 3.85 2.89
C HIS A 349 -15.63 4.22 3.79
N LEU A 350 -16.38 3.23 4.30
CA LEU A 350 -17.47 3.49 5.24
C LEU A 350 -16.97 4.06 6.58
N ARG A 351 -15.80 3.64 7.07
CA ARG A 351 -15.17 4.25 8.25
C ARG A 351 -14.80 5.72 8.01
N LYS A 352 -14.16 6.02 6.88
CA LYS A 352 -13.85 7.41 6.49
C LYS A 352 -15.11 8.27 6.39
N LEU A 353 -16.12 7.82 5.64
CA LEU A 353 -17.40 8.53 5.48
C LEU A 353 -18.12 8.76 6.81
N ARG A 354 -18.02 7.82 7.76
CA ARG A 354 -18.56 7.98 9.11
C ARG A 354 -17.80 9.03 9.90
N ALA A 355 -16.47 9.03 9.85
CA ALA A 355 -15.64 10.04 10.50
C ALA A 355 -15.92 11.45 9.95
N GLU A 356 -16.24 11.56 8.66
CA GLU A 356 -16.66 12.79 7.98
C GLU A 356 -18.12 13.19 8.26
N GLY A 357 -18.87 12.41 9.04
CA GLY A 357 -20.28 12.71 9.34
C GLY A 357 -21.22 12.56 8.14
N ARG A 358 -20.82 11.84 7.09
CA ARG A 358 -21.64 11.61 5.87
C ARG A 358 -22.49 10.34 5.96
N VAL A 359 -22.06 9.37 6.77
CA VAL A 359 -22.73 8.08 6.96
C VAL A 359 -22.88 7.77 8.44
N GLY A 360 -24.08 7.37 8.86
CA GLY A 360 -24.41 6.98 10.22
C GLY A 360 -24.57 5.47 10.37
N GLY A 361 -24.34 4.97 11.59
CA GLY A 361 -24.82 3.64 11.97
C GLY A 361 -26.32 3.67 12.23
N VAL A 362 -27.02 2.57 11.94
CA VAL A 362 -28.46 2.48 12.20
C VAL A 362 -28.71 1.86 13.57
N ARG A 363 -29.47 2.57 14.41
CA ARG A 363 -29.77 2.15 15.78
C ARG A 363 -30.47 0.78 15.77
N GLY A 364 -29.94 -0.17 16.53
CA GLY A 364 -30.48 -1.53 16.63
C GLY A 364 -30.10 -2.48 15.49
N VAL A 365 -29.38 -2.02 14.46
CA VAL A 365 -28.91 -2.87 13.36
C VAL A 365 -27.37 -2.84 13.28
N PRO A 366 -26.69 -3.83 13.88
CA PRO A 366 -25.23 -3.92 13.83
C PRO A 366 -24.72 -3.89 12.39
N ARG A 367 -23.68 -3.08 12.13
CA ARG A 367 -23.01 -2.98 10.83
C ARG A 367 -23.91 -2.55 9.65
N ALA A 368 -25.05 -1.93 9.92
CA ALA A 368 -25.84 -1.24 8.91
C ALA A 368 -25.51 0.25 8.85
N TYR A 369 -25.54 0.78 7.63
CA TYR A 369 -25.12 2.13 7.29
C TYR A 369 -26.24 2.83 6.52
N ALA A 370 -26.42 4.12 6.78
CA ALA A 370 -27.32 5.00 6.05
C ALA A 370 -26.67 6.38 5.88
N LEU A 371 -27.05 7.10 4.82
CA LEU A 371 -26.61 8.49 4.65
C LEU A 371 -27.22 9.36 5.75
N LEU A 372 -26.39 10.22 6.33
CA LEU A 372 -26.87 11.27 7.20
C LEU A 372 -27.40 12.39 6.29
N ARG A 373 -28.59 12.94 6.63
CA ARG A 373 -29.09 14.14 5.93
C ARG A 373 -28.12 15.27 6.27
N GLN A 374 -27.49 15.83 5.24
CA GLN A 374 -26.66 17.03 5.37
C GLN A 374 -27.53 18.26 5.56
#